data_AF-A0A7Y8HWJ6-F1
#
_entry.id   AF-A0A7Y8HWJ6-F1
#
_cell.length_a   1.000
_cell.length_b   1.000
_cell.length_c   1.000
_cell.angle_alpha   90.00
_cell.angle_beta   90.00
_cell.angle_gamma   90.00
#
_symmetry.space_group_name_H-M   'P 1'
#
loop_
_entity.id
_entity.type
_entity.pdbx_description
1 polymer ?
#
loop_
_entity_poly.entity_id
_entity_poly.type
_entity_poly.pdbx_seq_one_letter_code
_entity_poly.pdbx_strand_id
1 'polypeptide(L)'
;MVDAIFNALVFVLPFYGVILMFKKRFANEVTLDFDVRKIRLVFRDERGTIEREFQEIEKVNFGFYLTFVMKDARIMVKRPDNKKEIFQLLKSVFKVDRGIFPIN
;
A
#
# COMPACT_ATOMS: atom_id res chain seq x y z
N MET A 1 36.01 -16.15 -12.03
CA MET A 1 35.61 -14.72 -11.86
C MET A 1 34.25 -14.46 -12.49
N VAL A 2 34.02 -14.89 -13.73
CA VAL A 2 32.73 -14.81 -14.43
C VAL A 2 31.63 -15.56 -13.68
N ASP A 3 31.89 -16.77 -13.16
CA ASP A 3 30.89 -17.57 -12.43
C ASP A 3 30.44 -16.93 -11.11
N ALA A 4 31.35 -16.26 -10.40
CA ALA A 4 31.02 -15.59 -9.15
C ALA A 4 30.14 -14.34 -9.40
N ILE A 5 30.42 -13.60 -10.48
CA ILE A 5 29.61 -12.45 -10.91
C ILE A 5 28.24 -12.90 -11.41
N PHE A 6 28.19 -13.99 -12.19
CA PHE A 6 26.94 -14.58 -12.68
C PHE A 6 26.06 -15.06 -11.53
N ASN A 7 26.62 -15.81 -10.58
CA ASN A 7 25.90 -16.24 -9.39
C ASN A 7 25.40 -15.04 -8.57
N ALA A 8 26.24 -14.04 -8.34
CA ALA A 8 25.81 -12.83 -7.62
C ALA A 8 24.63 -12.13 -8.31
N LEU A 9 24.66 -11.99 -9.64
CA LEU A 9 23.56 -11.40 -10.42
C LEU A 9 22.28 -12.25 -10.33
N VAL A 10 22.38 -13.58 -10.46
CA VAL A 10 21.23 -14.50 -10.37
C VAL A 10 20.58 -14.43 -8.98
N PHE A 11 21.37 -14.27 -7.91
CA PHE A 11 20.82 -14.12 -6.56
C PHE A 11 20.22 -12.74 -6.30
N VAL A 12 20.75 -11.68 -6.91
CA VAL A 12 20.41 -10.30 -6.57
C VAL A 12 19.31 -9.71 -7.47
N LEU A 13 19.29 -10.07 -8.76
CA LEU A 13 18.30 -9.58 -9.72
C LEU A 13 16.84 -9.90 -9.34
N PRO A 14 16.50 -11.11 -8.84
CA PRO A 14 15.14 -11.40 -8.39
C PRO A 14 14.68 -10.46 -7.27
N PHE A 15 15.57 -10.12 -6.33
CA PHE A 15 15.24 -9.17 -5.25
C PHE A 15 14.98 -7.78 -5.80
N TYR A 16 15.81 -7.28 -6.72
CA TYR A 16 15.56 -5.98 -7.35
C TYR A 16 14.29 -5.99 -8.21
N GLY A 17 14.01 -7.08 -8.92
CA GLY A 17 12.76 -7.25 -9.68
C GLY A 17 11.53 -7.16 -8.78
N VAL A 18 11.55 -7.87 -7.64
CA VAL A 18 10.51 -7.78 -6.61
C VAL A 18 10.41 -6.34 -6.08
N ILE A 19 11.52 -5.74 -5.67
CA ILE A 19 11.53 -4.37 -5.14
C ILE A 19 10.93 -3.38 -6.15
N LEU A 20 11.29 -3.45 -7.43
CA LEU A 20 10.75 -2.57 -8.46
C LEU A 20 9.26 -2.79 -8.70
N MET A 21 8.81 -4.04 -8.74
CA MET A 21 7.41 -4.39 -8.94
C MET A 21 6.52 -3.91 -7.78
N PHE A 22 7.06 -3.90 -6.55
CA PHE A 22 6.35 -3.45 -5.36
C PHE A 22 6.54 -1.95 -5.06
N LYS A 23 7.66 -1.33 -5.44
CA LYS A 23 7.92 0.11 -5.23
C LYS A 23 6.83 0.97 -5.89
N LYS A 24 6.37 0.57 -7.07
CA LYS A 24 5.23 1.20 -7.77
C LYS A 24 3.87 0.98 -7.08
N ARG A 25 3.80 0.29 -5.94
CA ARG A 25 2.55 0.12 -5.17
C ARG A 25 2.54 0.94 -3.89
N PHE A 26 3.68 1.47 -3.46
CA PHE A 26 3.77 2.22 -2.21
C PHE A 26 3.45 3.69 -2.41
N ALA A 27 2.38 4.16 -1.77
CA ALA A 27 2.14 5.57 -1.53
C ALA A 27 2.96 6.03 -0.32
N ASN A 28 3.53 7.23 -0.44
CA ASN A 28 4.28 7.88 0.62
C ASN A 28 3.37 8.48 1.68
N GLU A 29 2.26 9.06 1.24
CA GLU A 29 1.27 9.69 2.10
C GLU A 29 -0.12 9.37 1.58
N VAL A 30 -1.05 9.24 2.53
CA VAL A 30 -2.46 9.04 2.25
C VAL A 30 -3.27 9.99 3.11
N THR A 31 -4.08 10.80 2.44
CA THR A 31 -5.07 11.67 3.07
C THR A 31 -6.45 11.12 2.78
N LEU A 32 -7.26 10.92 3.82
CA LEU A 32 -8.65 10.54 3.72
C LEU A 32 -9.48 11.78 4.02
N ASP A 33 -10.21 12.26 3.02
CA ASP A 33 -11.17 13.35 3.18
C ASP A 33 -12.56 12.75 3.30
N PHE A 34 -13.11 12.80 4.52
CA PHE A 34 -14.42 12.22 4.83
C PHE A 34 -15.58 13.12 4.39
N ASP A 35 -15.34 14.42 4.25
CA ASP A 35 -16.37 15.39 3.88
C ASP A 35 -16.73 15.23 2.40
N VAL A 36 -15.71 15.13 1.54
CA VAL A 36 -15.90 14.86 0.10
C VAL A 36 -15.81 13.38 -0.27
N ARG A 37 -15.53 12.50 0.71
CA ARG A 37 -15.38 11.04 0.54
C ARG A 37 -14.34 10.64 -0.51
N LYS A 38 -13.19 11.29 -0.47
CA LYS A 38 -12.07 11.06 -1.39
C LYS A 38 -10.82 10.63 -0.66
N ILE A 39 -10.04 9.78 -1.30
CA ILE A 39 -8.69 9.42 -0.89
C ILE A 39 -7.69 10.09 -1.82
N ARG A 40 -6.73 10.79 -1.22
CA ARG A 40 -5.58 11.36 -1.93
C ARG A 40 -4.34 10.54 -1.59
N LEU A 41 -3.65 10.10 -2.63
CA LEU A 41 -2.52 9.19 -2.56
C LEU A 41 -1.31 9.89 -3.19
N VAL A 42 -0.29 10.16 -2.38
CA VAL A 42 0.90 10.88 -2.83
C VAL A 42 2.05 9.89 -3.03
N PHE A 43 2.65 9.93 -4.19
CA PHE A 43 3.81 9.14 -4.59
C PHE A 43 5.00 10.06 -4.80
N ARG A 44 6.19 9.66 -4.30
CA ARG A 44 7.44 10.41 -4.54
C ARG A 44 8.04 10.20 -5.93
N ASP A 45 7.42 9.37 -6.76
CA ASP A 45 7.87 9.08 -8.12
C ASP A 45 7.06 9.85 -9.16
N GLU A 46 7.25 9.50 -10.43
CA GLU A 46 6.59 10.08 -11.61
C GLU A 46 5.06 10.08 -11.57
N ARG A 47 4.42 9.32 -10.67
CA ARG A 47 2.96 9.27 -10.53
C ARG A 47 2.38 10.49 -9.81
N GLY A 48 3.20 11.22 -9.04
CA GLY A 48 2.77 12.42 -8.32
C GLY A 48 1.62 12.14 -7.34
N THR A 49 0.55 12.93 -7.42
CA THR A 49 -0.63 12.81 -6.54
C THR A 49 -1.82 12.27 -7.34
N ILE A 50 -2.48 11.26 -6.78
CA ILE A 50 -3.69 10.66 -7.37
C ILE A 50 -4.84 10.80 -6.39
N GLU A 51 -6.01 11.20 -6.88
CA GLU A 51 -7.25 11.20 -6.12
C GLU A 51 -8.20 10.12 -6.62
N ARG A 52 -8.91 9.48 -5.68
CA ARG A 52 -9.93 8.45 -5.94
C ARG A 52 -11.12 8.66 -5.02
N GLU A 53 -12.30 8.30 -5.48
CA GLU A 53 -13.50 8.27 -4.66
C GLU A 53 -13.47 7.08 -3.70
N PHE A 54 -14.04 7.21 -2.50
CA PHE A 54 -14.15 6.09 -1.57
C PHE A 54 -14.94 4.91 -2.14
N GLN A 55 -15.88 5.17 -3.04
CA GLN A 55 -16.66 4.13 -3.72
C GLN A 55 -15.81 3.24 -4.64
N GLU A 56 -14.66 3.73 -5.10
CA GLU A 56 -13.73 2.94 -5.90
C GLU A 56 -12.92 1.95 -5.05
N ILE A 57 -12.93 2.12 -3.71
CA ILE A 57 -12.24 1.25 -2.76
C ILE A 57 -13.12 0.05 -2.42
N GLU A 58 -12.82 -1.11 -3.01
CA GLU A 58 -13.54 -2.35 -2.77
C GLU A 58 -13.35 -2.85 -1.32
N LYS A 59 -12.11 -2.74 -0.82
CA LYS A 59 -11.77 -3.07 0.56
C LYS A 59 -10.44 -2.45 0.99
N VAL A 60 -10.25 -2.40 2.30
CA VAL A 60 -8.98 -2.03 2.92
C VAL A 60 -8.40 -3.20 3.68
N ASN A 61 -7.20 -3.66 3.31
CA ASN A 61 -6.49 -4.68 4.10
C ASN A 61 -5.62 -3.98 5.15
N PHE A 62 -5.88 -4.24 6.42
CA PHE A 62 -5.19 -3.70 7.59
C PHE A 62 -4.21 -4.71 8.18
N GLY A 63 -3.24 -5.16 7.38
CA GLY A 63 -2.27 -6.18 7.75
C GLY A 63 -0.90 -5.62 8.15
N PHE A 64 0.16 -6.18 7.56
CA PHE A 64 1.53 -5.63 7.65
C PHE A 64 1.63 -4.21 7.07
N TYR A 65 0.91 -3.98 5.98
CA TYR A 65 0.75 -2.68 5.33
C TYR A 65 -0.73 -2.32 5.32
N LEU A 66 -1.02 -1.03 5.30
CA LEU A 66 -2.36 -0.54 5.00
C LEU A 66 -2.53 -0.57 3.48
N THR A 67 -3.40 -1.43 2.96
CA THR A 67 -3.58 -1.60 1.51
C THR A 67 -4.99 -1.23 1.09
N PHE A 68 -5.10 -0.25 0.20
CA PHE A 68 -6.34 0.13 -0.47
C PHE A 68 -6.47 -0.70 -1.75
N VAL A 69 -7.52 -1.52 -1.82
CA VAL A 69 -7.80 -2.40 -2.96
C VAL A 69 -8.90 -1.77 -3.80
N MET A 70 -8.58 -1.55 -5.06
CA MET A 70 -9.48 -1.08 -6.11
C MET A 70 -9.51 -2.12 -7.23
N LYS A 71 -10.43 -1.95 -8.18
CA LYS A 71 -10.61 -2.85 -9.32
C LYS A 71 -9.35 -2.97 -10.20
N ASP A 72 -8.65 -1.86 -10.40
CA ASP A 72 -7.50 -1.73 -11.29
C ASP A 72 -6.15 -1.65 -10.56
N ALA A 73 -6.16 -1.36 -9.25
CA ALA A 73 -4.95 -1.07 -8.50
C ALA A 73 -4.98 -1.58 -7.05
N ARG A 74 -3.78 -1.81 -6.51
CA ARG A 74 -3.55 -2.06 -5.08
C ARG A 74 -2.49 -1.10 -4.59
N ILE A 75 -2.90 -0.18 -3.72
CA ILE A 75 -2.02 0.86 -3.19
C ILE A 75 -1.72 0.55 -1.74
N MET A 76 -0.44 0.38 -1.45
CA MET A 76 0.09 0.04 -0.15
C MET A 76 0.66 1.29 0.51
N VAL A 77 0.45 1.40 1.81
CA VAL A 77 0.98 2.47 2.64
C VAL A 77 1.66 1.83 3.82
N LYS A 78 2.72 2.46 4.30
CA LYS A 78 3.30 2.08 5.58
C LYS A 78 2.20 2.08 6.64
N ARG A 79 2.15 1.04 7.44
CA ARG A 79 1.14 0.92 8.49
C ARG A 79 1.28 2.10 9.46
N PRO A 80 0.18 2.78 9.82
CA PRO A 80 0.21 3.88 10.77
C PRO A 80 0.57 3.39 12.17
N ASP A 81 1.25 4.25 12.95
CA ASP A 81 1.68 3.93 14.30
C ASP A 81 0.48 3.76 15.24
N ASN A 82 -0.54 4.61 15.10
CA ASN A 82 -1.79 4.53 15.86
C ASN A 82 -2.81 3.56 15.23
N LYS A 83 -2.54 2.26 15.40
CA LYS A 83 -3.27 1.19 14.73
C LYS A 83 -4.75 1.14 15.09
N LYS A 84 -5.08 1.29 16.38
CA LYS A 84 -6.45 1.08 16.90
C LYS A 84 -7.38 2.19 16.43
N GLU A 85 -6.95 3.44 16.52
CA GLU A 85 -7.74 4.59 16.09
C GLU A 85 -8.00 4.56 14.58
N ILE A 86 -6.94 4.38 13.79
CA ILE A 86 -7.08 4.32 12.32
C ILE A 86 -7.92 3.13 11.89
N PHE A 87 -7.82 1.99 12.58
CA PHE A 87 -8.70 0.86 12.29
C PHE A 87 -10.19 1.20 12.50
N GLN A 88 -10.54 1.87 13.61
CA GLN A 88 -11.93 2.25 13.87
C GLN A 88 -12.43 3.27 12.85
N LEU A 89 -11.60 4.26 12.52
CA LEU A 89 -11.87 5.25 11.49
C LEU A 89 -12.15 4.58 10.14
N LEU A 90 -11.26 3.70 9.68
CA LEU A 90 -11.41 2.99 8.42
C LEU A 90 -12.63 2.05 8.42
N LYS A 91 -12.89 1.36 9.52
CA LYS A 91 -14.03 0.43 9.64
C LYS A 91 -15.38 1.15 9.54
N SER A 92 -15.43 2.43 9.91
CA SER A 92 -16.66 3.22 9.82
C SER A 92 -17.09 3.52 8.38
N VAL A 93 -16.16 3.43 7.41
CA VAL A 93 -16.40 3.85 6.02
C VAL A 93 -16.12 2.74 5.00
N PHE A 94 -15.18 1.84 5.29
CA PHE A 94 -14.74 0.79 4.37
C PHE A 94 -14.98 -0.61 4.93
N LYS A 95 -15.06 -1.57 4.00
CA LYS A 95 -14.88 -2.98 4.36
C LYS A 95 -13.41 -3.22 4.70
N VAL A 96 -13.11 -3.35 5.99
CA VAL A 96 -11.72 -3.56 6.47
C VAL A 96 -11.46 -5.04 6.78
N ASP A 97 -10.49 -5.62 6.09
CA ASP A 97 -9.96 -6.96 6.33
C ASP A 97 -8.75 -6.87 7.26
N ARG A 98 -8.79 -7.53 8.41
CA ARG A 98 -7.72 -7.48 9.43
C ARG A 98 -6.54 -8.40 9.09
N GLY A 99 -6.69 -9.28 8.11
CA GLY A 99 -5.75 -10.38 7.92
C GLY A 99 -5.60 -11.24 9.18
N ILE A 100 -4.45 -11.89 9.33
CA ILE A 100 -4.19 -12.87 10.41
C ILE A 100 -3.57 -12.22 11.67
N PHE A 101 -3.28 -10.91 11.66
CA PHE A 101 -2.54 -10.24 12.73
C PHE A 101 -3.46 -9.53 13.73
N PRO A 102 -3.31 -9.78 15.04
CA PRO A 102 -4.12 -9.12 16.05
C PRO A 102 -3.84 -7.61 16.13
N ILE A 103 -4.88 -6.84 16.43
CA ILE A 103 -4.77 -5.42 16.77
C ILE A 103 -4.61 -5.39 18.30
N ASN A 104 -3.36 -5.35 18.76
CA ASN A 104 -3.04 -4.99 20.15
C ASN A 104 -3.06 -3.48 20.30
#